data_AF-A0A359BET0-F1
#
_entry.id   AF-A0A359BET0-F1
#
_cell.length_a   1.000
_cell.length_b   1.000
_cell.length_c   1.000
_cell.angle_alpha   90.00
_cell.angle_beta   90.00
_cell.angle_gamma   90.00
#
_symmetry.space_group_name_H-M   'P 1'
#
loop_
_entity.id
_entity.type
_entity.pdbx_description
1 polymer ?
#
loop_
_entity_poly.entity_id
_entity_poly.type
_entity_poly.pdbx_seq_one_letter_code
_entity_poly.pdbx_strand_id
1 'polypeptide(L)'
;MKIKAEQIAAYLQGHANFFNDHPQLVRELKIPTDSGIAISLVEFQVRKLREHIQLLERENDHMIETARINSVLFEKTRTLVLSLLNASDLDDLSVVLDEKLANGFDIPIVRLLLSDQFNVPDSVALVKPISAKDIKEGGSLAHA
;
A
#
# COMPACT_ATOMS: atom_id res chain seq x y z
N MET A 1 52.45 -19.26 8.56
CA MET A 1 51.33 -18.64 9.31
C MET A 1 50.17 -18.46 8.33
N LYS A 2 49.04 -19.14 8.52
CA LYS A 2 47.87 -19.01 7.62
C LYS A 2 47.01 -17.85 8.10
N ILE A 3 46.86 -16.82 7.26
CA ILE A 3 45.95 -15.69 7.51
C ILE A 3 44.53 -16.18 7.23
N LYS A 4 43.58 -15.92 8.15
CA LYS A 4 42.16 -16.27 7.95
C LYS A 4 41.47 -15.24 7.06
N ALA A 5 40.43 -15.66 6.33
CA ALA A 5 39.66 -14.78 5.44
C ALA A 5 39.08 -13.55 6.17
N GLU A 6 38.60 -13.73 7.40
CA GLU A 6 38.07 -12.65 8.24
C GLU A 6 39.13 -11.60 8.61
N GLN A 7 40.38 -12.03 8.80
CA GLN A 7 41.49 -11.10 9.08
C GLN A 7 41.84 -10.26 7.85
N ILE A 8 41.77 -10.88 6.66
CA ILE A 8 41.97 -10.17 5.38
C ILE A 8 40.82 -9.18 5.15
N ALA A 9 39.58 -9.57 5.44
CA ALA A 9 38.41 -8.71 5.30
C ALA A 9 38.50 -7.49 6.24
N ALA A 10 38.82 -7.71 7.52
CA ALA A 10 39.01 -6.63 8.49
C ALA A 10 40.15 -5.69 8.11
N TYR A 11 41.26 -6.24 7.58
CA TYR A 11 42.39 -5.45 7.10
C TYR A 11 42.00 -4.56 5.90
N LEU A 12 41.32 -5.13 4.90
CA LEU A 12 40.88 -4.39 3.71
C LEU A 12 39.81 -3.33 4.05
N GLN A 13 38.93 -3.60 5.02
CA GLN A 13 37.96 -2.61 5.52
C GLN A 13 38.66 -1.43 6.21
N GLY A 14 39.73 -1.68 6.98
CA GLY A 14 40.53 -0.64 7.62
C GLY A 14 41.44 0.15 6.68
N HIS A 15 41.67 -0.35 5.46
CA HIS A 15 42.58 0.25 4.47
C HIS A 15 41.89 0.40 3.11
N ALA A 16 40.88 1.28 3.04
CA ALA A 16 40.10 1.51 1.82
C ALA A 16 40.94 1.92 0.59
N ASN A 17 42.11 2.53 0.81
CA ASN A 17 43.05 2.94 -0.24
C ASN A 17 43.99 1.83 -0.73
N PHE A 18 43.96 0.64 -0.14
CA PHE A 18 44.88 -0.46 -0.46
C PHE A 18 44.94 -0.78 -1.97
N PHE A 19 43.81 -0.68 -2.66
CA PHE A 19 43.73 -0.92 -4.10
C PHE A 19 44.20 0.25 -4.96
N ASN A 20 44.29 1.47 -4.41
CA ASN A 20 44.93 2.60 -5.08
C ASN A 20 46.45 2.43 -5.13
N ASP A 21 47.03 1.92 -4.02
CA ASP A 21 48.47 1.66 -3.92
C ASP A 21 48.88 0.38 -4.68
N HIS A 22 47.94 -0.54 -4.87
CA HIS A 22 48.14 -1.80 -5.60
C HIS A 22 47.15 -2.01 -6.75
N PRO A 23 47.17 -1.17 -7.80
CA PRO A 23 46.17 -1.19 -8.88
C PRO A 23 46.20 -2.47 -9.74
N GLN A 24 47.34 -3.17 -9.81
CA GLN A 24 47.42 -4.47 -10.48
C GLN A 24 46.51 -5.55 -9.86
N LEU A 25 46.34 -5.55 -8.53
CA LEU A 25 45.48 -6.53 -7.85
C LEU A 25 44.01 -6.37 -8.23
N VAL A 26 43.58 -5.14 -8.56
CA VAL A 26 42.21 -4.87 -9.02
C VAL A 26 41.95 -5.51 -10.38
N ARG A 27 42.95 -5.55 -11.27
CA ARG A 27 42.82 -6.15 -12.61
C ARG A 27 42.74 -7.67 -12.55
N GLU A 28 43.34 -8.27 -11.53
CA GLU A 28 43.33 -9.71 -11.29
C GLU A 28 42.15 -10.17 -10.43
N LEU A 29 41.43 -9.23 -9.80
CA LEU A 29 40.30 -9.51 -8.94
C LEU A 29 39.13 -10.09 -9.76
N LYS A 30 38.90 -11.39 -9.58
CA LYS A 30 37.77 -12.10 -10.18
C LYS A 30 36.67 -12.23 -9.14
N ILE A 31 35.63 -11.40 -9.24
CA ILE A 31 34.42 -11.58 -8.45
C ILE A 31 33.53 -12.56 -9.21
N PRO A 32 33.32 -13.80 -8.70
CA PRO A 32 32.43 -14.74 -9.35
C PRO A 32 31.01 -14.17 -9.31
N THR A 33 30.42 -14.04 -10.50
CA THR A 33 28.99 -13.77 -10.65
C THR A 33 28.25 -15.10 -10.79
N ASP A 34 26.97 -15.16 -10.42
CA ASP A 34 26.09 -16.33 -10.62
C ASP A 34 26.05 -16.85 -12.08
N SER A 35 26.47 -16.05 -13.06
CA SER A 35 26.59 -16.42 -14.48
C SER A 35 27.91 -17.09 -14.88
N GLY A 36 28.84 -17.34 -13.94
CA GLY A 36 30.11 -18.04 -14.18
C GLY A 36 31.22 -17.20 -14.85
N ILE A 37 30.93 -15.95 -15.20
CA ILE A 37 31.92 -15.00 -15.76
C ILE A 37 32.41 -14.07 -14.65
N ALA A 38 33.73 -14.04 -14.45
CA ALA A 38 34.36 -13.09 -13.55
C ALA A 38 34.35 -11.69 -14.17
N ILE A 39 33.74 -10.73 -13.49
CA ILE A 39 33.66 -9.34 -13.92
C ILE A 39 34.59 -8.45 -13.10
N SER A 40 34.94 -7.28 -13.66
CA SER A 40 35.73 -6.26 -12.96
C SER A 40 34.98 -5.72 -11.74
N LEU A 41 35.72 -5.32 -10.70
CA LEU A 41 35.14 -4.70 -9.49
C LEU A 41 34.29 -3.47 -9.81
N VAL A 42 34.74 -2.62 -10.75
CA VAL A 42 33.99 -1.42 -11.18
C VAL A 42 32.68 -1.83 -11.86
N GLU A 43 32.71 -2.85 -12.70
CA GLU A 43 31.52 -3.36 -13.39
C GLU A 43 30.52 -3.97 -12.42
N PHE A 44 31.01 -4.71 -11.40
CA PHE A 44 30.19 -5.21 -10.30
C PHE A 44 29.53 -4.08 -9.52
N GLN A 45 30.28 -3.02 -9.17
CA GLN A 45 29.75 -1.85 -8.46
C GLN A 45 28.70 -1.09 -9.27
N VAL A 46 28.96 -0.85 -10.56
CA VAL A 46 27.98 -0.19 -11.45
C VAL A 46 26.72 -1.04 -11.58
N ARG A 47 26.85 -2.37 -11.68
CA ARG A 47 25.68 -3.26 -11.70
C ARG A 47 24.88 -3.17 -10.41
N LYS A 48 25.53 -3.21 -9.24
CA LYS A 48 24.86 -3.06 -7.95
C LYS A 48 24.16 -1.72 -7.78
N LEU A 49 24.77 -0.64 -8.25
CA LEU A 49 24.13 0.68 -8.26
C LEU A 49 22.89 0.70 -9.16
N ARG A 50 22.96 0.10 -10.36
CA ARG A 50 21.80 -0.01 -11.26
C ARG A 50 20.68 -0.85 -10.66
N GLU A 51 21.00 -1.99 -10.06
CA GLU A 51 20.02 -2.83 -9.34
C GLU A 51 19.34 -2.03 -8.22
N HIS A 52 20.10 -1.23 -7.47
CA HIS A 52 19.55 -0.40 -6.39
C HIS A 52 18.67 0.75 -6.92
N ILE A 53 19.10 1.44 -7.97
CA ILE A 53 18.28 2.49 -8.62
C ILE A 53 16.95 1.90 -9.10
N GLN A 54 16.97 0.74 -9.78
CA GLN A 54 15.76 0.07 -10.25
C GLN A 54 14.85 -0.40 -9.10
N LEU A 55 15.40 -0.69 -7.93
CA LEU A 55 14.60 -0.98 -6.74
C LEU A 55 13.92 0.29 -6.23
N LEU A 56 14.68 1.38 -6.08
CA LEU A 56 14.17 2.66 -5.59
C LEU A 56 13.12 3.24 -6.53
N GLU A 57 13.30 3.14 -7.85
CA GLU A 57 12.32 3.55 -8.85
C GLU A 57 11.00 2.79 -8.67
N ARG A 58 11.06 1.46 -8.49
CA ARG A 58 9.85 0.65 -8.23
C ARG A 58 9.15 0.99 -6.93
N GLU A 59 9.90 1.25 -5.86
CA GLU A 59 9.32 1.70 -4.59
C GLU A 59 8.66 3.08 -4.72
N ASN A 60 9.29 3.99 -5.46
CA ASN A 60 8.74 5.32 -5.74
C ASN A 60 7.42 5.22 -6.53
N ASP A 61 7.40 4.44 -7.61
CA ASP A 61 6.20 4.19 -8.40
C ASP A 61 5.06 3.62 -7.53
N HIS A 62 5.39 2.69 -6.65
CA HIS A 62 4.42 2.11 -5.72
C HIS A 62 3.88 3.16 -4.72
N MET A 63 4.75 4.02 -4.18
CA MET A 63 4.34 5.13 -3.31
C MET A 63 3.45 6.12 -4.03
N ILE A 64 3.78 6.50 -5.27
CA ILE A 64 2.96 7.41 -6.08
C ILE A 64 1.58 6.81 -6.32
N GLU A 65 1.49 5.53 -6.71
CA GLU A 65 0.19 4.91 -6.95
C GLU A 65 -0.64 4.83 -5.67
N THR A 66 -0.01 4.50 -4.54
CA THR A 66 -0.68 4.51 -3.23
C THR A 66 -1.17 5.92 -2.87
N ALA A 67 -0.35 6.95 -3.09
CA ALA A 67 -0.74 8.33 -2.84
C ALA A 67 -1.91 8.77 -3.75
N ARG A 68 -1.93 8.32 -5.01
CA ARG A 68 -3.02 8.59 -5.97
C ARG A 68 -4.33 7.95 -5.52
N ILE A 69 -4.30 6.67 -5.14
CA ILE A 69 -5.46 5.95 -4.60
C ILE A 69 -5.98 6.64 -3.34
N ASN A 70 -5.09 7.01 -2.42
CA ASN A 70 -5.45 7.71 -1.19
C ASN A 70 -6.08 9.08 -1.46
N SER A 71 -5.55 9.83 -2.44
CA SER A 71 -6.12 11.12 -2.84
C SER A 71 -7.55 10.98 -3.37
N VAL A 72 -7.80 9.98 -4.23
CA VAL A 72 -9.15 9.67 -4.73
C VAL A 72 -10.09 9.27 -3.58
N LEU A 73 -9.63 8.43 -2.67
CA LEU A 73 -10.42 7.99 -1.51
C LEU A 73 -10.75 9.17 -0.57
N PHE A 74 -9.79 10.05 -0.35
CA PHE A 74 -9.95 11.25 0.47
C PHE A 74 -11.01 12.18 -0.13
N GLU A 75 -10.96 12.47 -1.43
CA GLU A 75 -11.96 13.32 -2.09
C GLU A 75 -13.36 12.69 -2.08
N LYS A 76 -13.47 11.38 -2.29
CA LYS A 76 -14.74 10.64 -2.16
C LYS A 76 -15.31 10.74 -0.75
N THR A 77 -14.48 10.53 0.26
CA THR A 77 -14.86 10.63 1.68
C THR A 77 -15.27 12.05 2.04
N ARG A 78 -14.49 13.06 1.64
CA ARG A 78 -14.79 14.47 1.86
C ARG A 78 -16.14 14.85 1.26
N THR A 79 -16.39 14.46 0.01
CA THR A 79 -17.65 14.72 -0.69
C THR A 79 -18.82 14.03 0.00
N LEU A 80 -18.65 12.76 0.40
CA LEU A 80 -19.65 12.02 1.17
C LEU A 80 -20.00 12.76 2.47
N VAL A 81 -19.01 13.12 3.28
CA VAL A 81 -19.22 13.82 4.55
C VAL A 81 -19.96 15.14 4.34
N LEU A 82 -19.57 15.94 3.34
CA LEU A 82 -20.26 17.20 3.04
C LEU A 82 -21.70 16.98 2.57
N SER A 83 -21.96 15.96 1.74
CA SER A 83 -23.32 15.61 1.33
C SER A 83 -24.17 15.13 2.50
N LEU A 84 -23.60 14.35 3.43
CA LEU A 84 -24.29 13.91 4.64
C LEU A 84 -24.64 15.08 5.57
N LEU A 85 -23.74 16.06 5.71
CA LEU A 85 -23.99 17.26 6.51
C LEU A 85 -25.08 18.18 5.92
N ASN A 86 -25.31 18.11 4.60
CA ASN A 86 -26.33 18.91 3.91
C ASN A 86 -27.69 18.19 3.79
N ALA A 87 -27.77 16.90 4.08
CA ALA A 87 -29.02 16.15 4.04
C ALA A 87 -29.99 16.68 5.11
N SER A 88 -31.19 17.07 4.69
CA SER A 88 -32.16 17.72 5.60
C SER A 88 -33.13 16.74 6.23
N ASP A 89 -33.36 15.60 5.57
CA ASP A 89 -34.23 14.53 6.05
C ASP A 89 -33.69 13.13 5.70
N LEU A 90 -34.48 12.11 6.05
CA LEU A 90 -34.11 10.72 5.89
C LEU A 90 -34.14 10.24 4.42
N ASP A 91 -34.95 10.89 3.58
CA ASP A 91 -35.06 10.60 2.15
C ASP A 91 -33.79 11.13 1.45
N ASP A 92 -33.40 12.38 1.74
CA ASP A 92 -32.15 12.98 1.30
C ASP A 92 -30.93 12.14 1.72
N LEU A 93 -30.91 11.69 2.99
CA LEU A 93 -29.84 10.86 3.52
C LEU A 93 -29.72 9.53 2.77
N SER A 94 -30.85 8.90 2.46
CA SER A 94 -30.88 7.66 1.69
C SER A 94 -30.33 7.85 0.28
N VAL A 95 -30.75 8.93 -0.40
CA VAL A 95 -30.25 9.24 -1.76
C VAL A 95 -28.74 9.49 -1.72
N VAL A 96 -28.25 10.27 -0.75
CA VAL A 96 -26.82 10.53 -0.59
C VAL A 96 -26.03 9.25 -0.33
N LEU A 97 -26.51 8.37 0.55
CA LEU A 97 -25.82 7.11 0.84
C LEU A 97 -25.80 6.18 -0.38
N ASP A 98 -26.92 6.04 -1.09
CA ASP A 98 -27.00 5.20 -2.28
C ASP A 98 -26.04 5.74 -3.37
N GLU A 99 -26.11 7.03 -3.68
CA GLU A 99 -25.24 7.63 -4.71
C GLU A 99 -23.76 7.61 -4.31
N LYS A 100 -23.42 8.02 -3.09
CA LYS A 100 -22.02 8.23 -2.70
C LYS A 100 -21.35 6.93 -2.28
N LEU A 101 -22.04 5.97 -1.67
CA LEU A 101 -21.43 4.68 -1.30
C LEU A 101 -21.51 3.67 -2.44
N ALA A 102 -22.67 3.51 -3.10
CA ALA A 102 -22.78 2.53 -4.19
C ALA A 102 -21.96 2.98 -5.41
N ASN A 103 -22.21 4.18 -5.95
CA ASN A 103 -21.49 4.65 -7.14
C ASN A 103 -20.11 5.23 -6.82
N GLY A 104 -19.95 5.84 -5.64
CA GLY A 104 -18.69 6.47 -5.26
C GLY A 104 -17.64 5.47 -4.77
N PHE A 105 -18.01 4.41 -4.04
CA PHE A 105 -17.05 3.43 -3.50
C PHE A 105 -17.15 2.05 -4.15
N ASP A 106 -17.99 1.89 -5.19
CA ASP A 106 -18.23 0.61 -5.87
C ASP A 106 -18.72 -0.48 -4.89
N ILE A 107 -19.59 -0.08 -3.95
CA ILE A 107 -20.14 -0.96 -2.94
C ILE A 107 -21.45 -1.56 -3.49
N PRO A 108 -21.54 -2.89 -3.65
CA PRO A 108 -22.67 -3.51 -4.35
C PRO A 108 -23.98 -3.46 -3.55
N ILE A 109 -23.91 -3.42 -2.21
CA ILE A 109 -25.09 -3.38 -1.35
C ILE A 109 -24.85 -2.40 -0.21
N VAL A 110 -25.71 -1.38 -0.13
CA VAL A 110 -25.76 -0.41 0.97
C VAL A 110 -27.12 -0.55 1.64
N ARG A 111 -27.15 -0.66 2.98
CA ARG A 111 -28.38 -0.68 3.77
C ARG A 111 -28.18 0.14 5.03
N LEU A 112 -29.11 1.03 5.33
CA LEU A 112 -29.16 1.76 6.60
C LEU A 112 -30.27 1.16 7.47
N LEU A 113 -29.91 0.73 8.68
CA LEU A 113 -30.86 0.18 9.63
C LEU A 113 -31.03 1.14 10.80
N LEU A 114 -32.26 1.58 11.03
CA LEU A 114 -32.60 2.46 12.16
C LEU A 114 -33.37 1.69 13.21
N SER A 115 -33.24 2.09 14.47
CA SER A 115 -34.02 1.50 15.55
C SER A 115 -35.53 1.74 15.34
N ASP A 116 -36.36 0.81 15.78
CA ASP A 116 -37.83 0.89 15.78
C ASP A 116 -38.42 2.11 16.54
N GLN A 117 -37.58 2.81 17.30
CA GLN A 117 -37.92 4.04 18.01
C GLN A 117 -38.02 5.27 17.08
N PHE A 118 -37.51 5.16 15.85
CA PHE A 118 -37.54 6.23 14.85
C PHE A 118 -38.66 5.98 13.85
N ASN A 119 -39.46 7.02 13.58
CA ASN A 119 -40.51 6.95 12.57
C ASN A 119 -39.88 7.06 11.18
N VAL A 120 -39.58 5.90 10.58
CA VAL A 120 -39.01 5.79 9.22
C VAL A 120 -40.15 5.79 8.21
N PRO A 121 -40.17 6.70 7.22
CA PRO A 121 -41.14 6.65 6.13
C PRO A 121 -40.98 5.37 5.29
N ASP A 122 -42.09 4.70 4.95
CA ASP A 122 -42.09 3.51 4.08
C ASP A 122 -41.61 3.80 2.64
N SER A 123 -41.40 5.07 2.28
CA SER A 123 -40.92 5.52 0.97
C SER A 123 -39.43 5.27 0.72
N VAL A 124 -38.65 4.89 1.74
CA VAL A 124 -37.18 4.84 1.66
C VAL A 124 -36.66 3.42 1.55
N ALA A 125 -36.40 2.94 0.33
CA ALA A 125 -35.99 1.55 0.08
C ALA A 125 -34.66 1.14 0.75
N LEU A 126 -33.75 2.11 0.95
CA LEU A 126 -32.43 1.90 1.56
C LEU A 126 -32.49 1.82 3.10
N VAL A 127 -33.51 2.42 3.70
CA VAL A 127 -33.62 2.58 5.16
C VAL A 127 -34.70 1.65 5.69
N LYS A 128 -34.32 0.67 6.50
CA LYS A 128 -35.30 -0.23 7.14
C LYS A 128 -35.25 -0.09 8.65
N PRO A 129 -36.40 0.06 9.34
CA PRO A 129 -36.43 -0.05 10.78
C PRO A 129 -36.12 -1.50 11.20
N ILE A 130 -35.30 -1.68 12.23
CA ILE A 130 -35.01 -2.96 12.86
C ILE A 130 -35.32 -2.88 14.35
N SER A 131 -36.04 -3.88 14.87
CA SER A 131 -36.29 -3.96 16.31
C SER A 131 -35.06 -4.50 17.04
N ALA A 132 -34.78 -3.98 18.24
CA ALA A 132 -33.64 -4.39 19.06
C ALA A 132 -33.63 -5.90 19.39
N LYS A 133 -34.75 -6.61 19.24
CA LYS A 133 -34.84 -8.08 19.42
C LYS A 133 -34.27 -8.88 18.24
N ASP A 134 -34.18 -8.28 17.06
CA ASP A 134 -33.71 -8.92 15.83
C ASP A 134 -32.19 -8.74 15.60
N ILE A 135 -31.54 -7.86 16.39
CA ILE A 135 -30.07 -7.66 16.42
C ILE A 135 -29.39 -8.72 17.31
N LYS A 136 -29.95 -9.93 17.40
CA LYS A 136 -29.27 -11.06 18.07
C LYS A 136 -28.39 -11.78 17.05
N GLU A 137 -27.15 -12.05 17.46
CA GLU A 137 -26.11 -12.71 16.66
C GLU A 137 -26.69 -13.89 15.85
N GLY A 138 -26.61 -13.80 14.52
CA GLY A 138 -27.05 -14.85 13.59
C GLY A 138 -28.38 -14.60 12.85
N GLY A 139 -28.98 -13.40 12.93
CA GLY A 139 -30.17 -13.06 12.16
C GLY A 139 -29.96 -13.07 10.63
N SER A 140 -31.07 -13.25 9.89
CA SER A 140 -31.21 -13.42 8.42
C SER A 140 -30.53 -12.37 7.51
N LEU A 141 -29.78 -11.42 8.07
CA LEU A 141 -29.02 -10.39 7.37
C LEU A 141 -27.56 -10.80 7.07
N ALA A 142 -27.06 -11.92 7.63
CA ALA A 142 -25.71 -12.41 7.40
C ALA A 142 -25.52 -13.22 6.08
N HIS A 143 -26.60 -13.43 5.31
CA HIS A 143 -26.59 -14.31 4.13
C HIS A 143 -27.13 -13.69 2.83
N ALA A 144 -27.09 -12.36 2.68
CA ALA A 144 -27.49 -11.70 1.43
C ALA A 144 -26.44 -10.70 0.96
#